data_AF-A0A7J4EHB6-F1
#
_entry.id   AF-A0A7J4EHB6-F1
#
_cell.length_a   1.000
_cell.length_b   1.000
_cell.length_c   1.000
_cell.angle_alpha   90.00
_cell.angle_beta   90.00
_cell.angle_gamma   90.00
#
_symmetry.space_group_name_H-M   'P 1'
#
loop_
_entity.id
_entity.type
_entity.pdbx_description
1 polymer ?
#
loop_
_entity_poly.entity_id
_entity_poly.type
_entity_poly.pdbx_seq_one_letter_code
_entity_poly.pdbx_strand_id
1 'polypeptide(L)'
;MISMQIRKKHLFYALAVSSSLITAIVTGIDSLITYRLIEVYSFEKVPWLFGLSAFLVGIVVTLLLCLLFSIPVKGRSVAARLVDPSFNHLRFLRKEELKYHFFAGFGNAVTTIGYFYMLSIMMDPSAILPFYQVVILYLLMVEMVAEKNTPTLVETQSSVIVTFGAILGSISLSGDVDLVA
;
A
#
# COMPACT_ATOMS: atom_id res chain seq x y z
N MET A 1 -8.90 -29.99 9.45
CA MET A 1 -8.14 -29.80 8.20
C MET A 1 -8.69 -28.56 7.50
N ILE A 2 -8.08 -27.39 7.68
CA ILE A 2 -8.53 -26.16 7.01
C ILE A 2 -7.99 -26.23 5.58
N SER A 3 -8.85 -26.66 4.66
CA SER A 3 -8.58 -26.65 3.23
C SER A 3 -8.56 -25.20 2.76
N MET A 4 -7.36 -24.65 2.56
CA MET A 4 -7.19 -23.38 1.88
C MET A 4 -7.40 -23.65 0.38
N GLN A 5 -8.62 -23.40 -0.11
CA GLN A 5 -8.90 -23.48 -1.54
C GLN A 5 -8.18 -22.33 -2.26
N ILE A 6 -6.98 -22.58 -2.78
CA ILE A 6 -6.26 -21.65 -3.66
C ILE A 6 -7.16 -21.38 -4.87
N ARG A 7 -7.82 -20.21 -4.87
CA ARG A 7 -8.81 -19.82 -5.89
C ARG A 7 -8.09 -19.38 -7.18
N LYS A 8 -8.50 -20.02 -8.29
CA LYS A 8 -8.33 -19.67 -9.72
C LYS A 8 -7.28 -18.59 -10.03
N LYS A 9 -6.16 -18.97 -10.67
CA LYS A 9 -5.03 -18.12 -11.11
C LYS A 9 -5.42 -16.70 -11.59
N HIS A 10 -6.55 -16.57 -12.29
CA HIS A 10 -7.06 -15.28 -12.79
C HIS A 10 -7.37 -14.26 -11.68
N LEU A 11 -7.82 -14.69 -10.50
CA LEU A 11 -8.13 -13.78 -9.39
C LEU A 11 -6.85 -13.15 -8.84
N PHE A 12 -5.77 -13.91 -8.76
CA PHE A 12 -4.46 -13.41 -8.34
C PHE A 12 -3.94 -12.33 -9.29
N TYR A 13 -3.95 -12.59 -10.59
CA TYR A 13 -3.51 -11.61 -11.59
C TYR A 13 -4.41 -10.36 -11.60
N ALA A 14 -5.74 -10.52 -11.47
CA ALA A 14 -6.66 -9.40 -11.42
C ALA A 14 -6.43 -8.53 -10.17
N LEU A 15 -6.18 -9.13 -9.01
CA LEU A 15 -5.83 -8.41 -7.79
C LEU A 15 -4.49 -7.67 -7.93
N ALA A 16 -3.47 -8.32 -8.48
CA ALA A 16 -2.17 -7.68 -8.69
C ALA A 16 -2.24 -6.46 -9.62
N VAL A 17 -2.92 -6.61 -10.76
CA VAL A 17 -3.08 -5.51 -11.74
C VAL A 17 -3.98 -4.40 -11.21
N SER A 18 -5.10 -4.73 -10.55
CA SER A 18 -5.96 -3.70 -9.96
C SER A 18 -5.24 -2.94 -8.83
N SER A 19 -4.45 -3.63 -8.01
CA SER A 19 -3.64 -3.00 -6.98
C SER A 19 -2.61 -2.03 -7.57
N SER A 20 -1.90 -2.41 -8.64
CA SER A 20 -0.91 -1.51 -9.25
C SER A 20 -1.54 -0.28 -9.89
N LEU A 21 -2.70 -0.43 -10.54
CA LEU A 21 -3.46 0.69 -11.10
C LEU A 21 -3.97 1.63 -10.00
N ILE A 22 -4.50 1.09 -8.91
CA ILE A 22 -4.94 1.91 -7.77
C ILE A 22 -3.76 2.68 -7.18
N THR A 23 -2.60 2.04 -7.00
CA THR A 23 -1.40 2.72 -6.50
C THR A 23 -0.98 3.88 -7.42
N ALA A 24 -0.99 3.68 -8.75
CA ALA A 24 -0.65 4.75 -9.69
C ALA A 24 -1.63 5.93 -9.61
N ILE A 25 -2.93 5.65 -9.51
CA ILE A 25 -3.97 6.68 -9.35
C ILE A 25 -3.78 7.44 -8.03
N VAL A 26 -3.55 6.72 -6.93
CA VAL A 26 -3.33 7.31 -5.60
C VAL A 26 -2.12 8.24 -5.63
N THR A 27 -0.98 7.81 -6.19
CA THR A 27 0.20 8.68 -6.29
C THR A 27 -0.07 9.94 -7.11
N GLY A 28 -0.83 9.84 -8.21
CA GLY A 28 -1.21 11.01 -8.99
C GLY A 28 -2.11 11.99 -8.22
N ILE A 29 -3.03 11.47 -7.41
CA ILE A 29 -3.87 12.28 -6.51
C ILE A 29 -3.01 12.93 -5.43
N ASP A 30 -2.05 12.20 -4.84
CA ASP A 30 -1.14 12.72 -3.83
C ASP A 30 -0.28 13.86 -4.36
N SER A 31 0.23 13.76 -5.61
CA SER A 31 0.95 14.84 -6.28
C SER A 31 0.06 16.07 -6.48
N LEU A 32 -1.20 15.89 -6.92
CA LEU A 32 -2.16 17.00 -7.09
C LEU A 32 -2.50 17.69 -5.77
N ILE A 33 -2.77 16.92 -4.71
CA ILE A 33 -3.07 17.46 -3.37
C ILE A 33 -1.86 18.22 -2.83
N THR A 34 -0.66 17.66 -2.97
CA THR A 34 0.58 18.29 -2.52
C THR A 34 0.81 19.63 -3.23
N TYR A 35 0.63 19.67 -4.55
CA TYR A 35 0.71 20.90 -5.34
C TYR A 35 -0.26 21.98 -4.83
N ARG A 36 -1.53 21.62 -4.62
CA ARG A 36 -2.56 22.55 -4.11
C ARG A 36 -2.31 23.03 -2.69
N LEU A 37 -1.75 22.19 -1.83
CA LEU A 37 -1.44 22.58 -0.45
C LEU A 37 -0.24 23.52 -0.37
N ILE A 38 0.74 23.39 -1.27
CA ILE A 38 1.90 24.31 -1.34
C ILE A 38 1.46 25.73 -1.73
N GLU A 39 0.38 25.90 -2.51
CA GLU A 39 -0.18 27.23 -2.84
C GLU A 39 -0.65 27.99 -1.58
N VAL A 40 -0.99 27.28 -0.50
CA VAL A 40 -1.63 27.86 0.71
C VAL A 40 -0.73 27.80 1.94
N TYR A 41 0.11 26.76 2.06
CA TYR A 41 0.93 26.48 3.23
C TYR A 41 2.43 26.43 2.89
N SER A 42 3.27 26.71 3.90
CA SER A 42 4.73 26.57 3.75
C SER A 42 5.12 25.14 3.42
N PHE A 43 6.07 24.98 2.50
CA PHE A 43 6.57 23.70 2.01
C PHE A 43 6.87 22.68 3.12
N GLU A 44 7.58 23.09 4.17
CA GLU A 44 7.97 22.22 5.29
C GLU A 44 6.78 21.61 6.04
N LYS A 45 5.60 22.24 5.99
CA LYS A 45 4.42 21.82 6.74
C LYS A 45 3.47 20.95 5.92
N VAL A 46 3.53 21.03 4.60
CA VAL A 46 2.58 20.36 3.70
C VAL A 46 2.58 18.83 3.89
N PRO A 47 3.72 18.13 3.89
CA PRO A 47 3.73 16.66 4.04
C PRO A 47 3.16 16.20 5.38
N TRP A 48 3.45 16.93 6.46
CA TRP A 48 2.95 16.60 7.80
C TRP A 48 1.46 16.88 7.95
N LEU A 49 0.98 18.00 7.41
CA LEU A 49 -0.44 18.35 7.41
C LEU A 49 -1.24 17.35 6.58
N PHE A 50 -0.74 17.01 5.39
CA PHE A 50 -1.37 16.03 4.52
C PHE A 50 -1.35 14.64 5.16
N GLY A 51 -0.21 14.20 5.69
CA GLY A 51 -0.09 12.91 6.36
C GLY A 51 -1.02 12.77 7.57
N LEU A 52 -1.09 13.78 8.45
CA LEU A 52 -2.03 13.78 9.57
C LEU A 52 -3.48 13.72 9.10
N SER A 53 -3.82 14.50 8.07
CA SER A 53 -5.16 14.50 7.48
C SER A 53 -5.52 13.15 6.89
N ALA A 54 -4.60 12.53 6.14
CA ALA A 54 -4.77 11.20 5.56
C ALA A 54 -4.95 10.12 6.65
N PHE A 55 -4.21 10.20 7.77
CA PHE A 55 -4.41 9.30 8.90
C PHE A 55 -5.79 9.47 9.54
N LEU A 56 -6.19 10.69 9.86
CA LEU A 56 -7.47 10.95 10.54
C LEU A 56 -8.67 10.56 9.66
N VAL A 57 -8.66 11.02 8.40
CA VAL A 57 -9.71 10.67 7.43
C VAL A 57 -9.67 9.17 7.14
N GLY A 58 -8.48 8.60 6.97
CA GLY A 58 -8.29 7.18 6.71
C GLY A 58 -8.90 6.28 7.79
N ILE A 59 -8.77 6.63 9.06
CA ILE A 59 -9.40 5.88 10.17
C ILE A 59 -10.93 5.89 10.02
N VAL A 60 -11.53 7.06 9.79
CA VAL A 60 -12.98 7.22 9.67
C VAL A 60 -13.50 6.47 8.44
N VAL A 61 -12.87 6.69 7.28
CA VAL A 61 -13.26 6.07 6.01
C VAL A 61 -13.10 4.55 6.09
N THR A 62 -12.00 4.04 6.64
CA THR A 62 -11.77 2.60 6.79
C THR A 62 -12.83 1.97 7.69
N LEU A 63 -13.15 2.61 8.83
CA LEU A 63 -14.20 2.13 9.72
C LEU A 63 -15.57 2.07 9.02
N LEU A 64 -15.94 3.13 8.29
CA LEU A 64 -17.19 3.19 7.53
C LEU A 64 -17.24 2.13 6.43
N LEU A 65 -16.15 1.93 5.68
CA LEU A 65 -16.05 0.89 4.65
C LEU A 65 -16.17 -0.50 5.27
N CYS A 66 -15.49 -0.77 6.39
CA CYS A 66 -15.58 -2.05 7.08
C CYS A 66 -17.01 -2.32 7.60
N LEU A 67 -17.68 -1.30 8.14
CA LEU A 67 -19.08 -1.41 8.56
C LEU A 67 -20.01 -1.70 7.38
N LEU A 68 -19.87 -0.96 6.28
CA LEU A 68 -20.65 -1.14 5.06
C LEU A 68 -20.42 -2.55 4.46
N PHE A 69 -19.18 -2.99 4.40
CA PHE A 69 -18.82 -4.33 3.94
C PHE A 69 -19.29 -5.45 4.86
N SER A 70 -19.52 -5.15 6.15
CA SER A 70 -20.06 -6.08 7.13
C SER A 70 -21.59 -6.23 7.06
N ILE A 71 -22.30 -5.41 6.28
CA ILE A 71 -23.76 -5.53 6.12
C ILE A 71 -24.10 -6.90 5.49
N PRO A 72 -24.99 -7.70 6.10
CA PRO A 72 -25.42 -8.98 5.54
C PRO A 72 -26.43 -8.77 4.41
N VAL A 73 -26.19 -9.39 3.26
CA VAL A 73 -27.11 -9.43 2.11
C VAL A 73 -27.32 -10.89 1.70
N LYS A 74 -28.55 -11.39 1.84
CA LYS A 74 -28.93 -12.78 1.52
C LYS A 74 -28.06 -13.83 2.22
N GLY A 75 -27.72 -13.59 3.49
CA GLY A 75 -27.00 -14.55 4.34
C GLY A 75 -25.46 -14.53 4.24
N ARG A 76 -24.87 -13.63 3.44
CA ARG A 76 -23.41 -13.37 3.42
C ARG A 76 -23.14 -11.87 3.49
N SER A 77 -21.98 -11.47 4.01
CA SER A 77 -21.55 -10.07 4.00
C SER A 77 -21.36 -9.55 2.57
N VAL A 78 -21.52 -8.23 2.36
CA VAL A 78 -21.29 -7.60 1.04
C VAL A 78 -19.86 -7.88 0.55
N ALA A 79 -18.86 -7.77 1.44
CA ALA A 79 -17.47 -8.06 1.09
C ALA A 79 -17.24 -9.54 0.75
N ALA A 80 -17.89 -10.49 1.45
CA ALA A 80 -17.84 -11.92 1.11
C ALA A 80 -18.30 -12.24 -0.30
N ARG A 81 -19.13 -11.38 -0.89
CA ARG A 81 -19.65 -11.58 -2.24
C ARG A 81 -18.83 -10.89 -3.31
N LEU A 82 -18.35 -9.67 -3.04
CA LEU A 82 -17.74 -8.80 -4.03
C LEU A 82 -16.20 -8.83 -4.03
N VAL A 83 -15.58 -8.92 -2.85
CA VAL A 83 -14.14 -8.65 -2.70
C VAL A 83 -13.41 -9.88 -2.16
N ASP A 84 -13.70 -10.27 -0.93
CA ASP A 84 -13.04 -11.38 -0.26
C ASP A 84 -14.07 -12.36 0.29
N PRO A 85 -14.25 -13.53 -0.34
CA PRO A 85 -15.11 -14.62 0.12
C PRO A 85 -14.89 -15.07 1.57
N SER A 86 -13.71 -14.81 2.12
CA SER A 86 -13.32 -15.17 3.49
C SER A 86 -13.74 -14.12 4.51
N PHE A 87 -14.17 -12.93 4.07
CA PHE A 87 -14.54 -11.84 4.95
C PHE A 87 -15.80 -12.17 5.74
N ASN A 88 -15.64 -12.36 7.05
CA ASN A 88 -16.71 -12.79 7.96
C ASN A 88 -16.99 -11.75 9.04
N HIS A 89 -17.51 -10.59 8.61
CA HIS A 89 -17.93 -9.46 9.45
C HIS A 89 -16.82 -8.87 10.34
N LEU A 90 -17.12 -7.74 10.97
CA LEU A 90 -16.25 -7.17 11.99
C LEU A 90 -16.36 -7.97 13.29
N ARG A 91 -15.21 -8.38 13.84
CA ARG A 91 -15.09 -9.13 15.08
C ARG A 91 -14.16 -8.41 16.03
N PHE A 92 -14.47 -8.45 17.32
CA PHE A 92 -13.54 -7.99 18.35
C PHE A 92 -12.28 -8.88 18.38
N LEU A 93 -11.12 -8.24 18.52
CA LEU A 93 -9.83 -8.92 18.58
C LEU A 93 -9.71 -9.70 19.88
N ARG A 94 -9.12 -10.90 19.80
CA ARG A 94 -8.72 -11.66 20.99
C ARG A 94 -7.42 -11.10 21.57
N LYS A 95 -7.19 -11.31 22.87
CA LYS A 95 -5.97 -10.84 23.55
C LYS A 95 -4.68 -11.39 22.92
N GLU A 96 -4.74 -12.62 22.40
CA GLU A 96 -3.65 -13.28 21.70
C GLU A 96 -3.31 -12.60 20.36
N GLU A 97 -4.32 -12.07 19.67
CA GLU A 97 -4.21 -11.44 18.35
C GLU A 97 -3.70 -9.99 18.45
N LEU A 98 -3.90 -9.33 19.59
CA LEU A 98 -3.53 -7.91 19.81
C LEU A 98 -2.06 -7.63 19.49
N LYS A 99 -1.14 -8.53 19.86
CA LYS A 99 0.29 -8.32 19.60
C LYS A 99 0.58 -8.22 18.10
N TYR A 100 -0.01 -9.12 17.30
CA TYR A 100 0.19 -9.14 15.86
C TYR A 100 -0.41 -7.90 15.20
N HIS A 101 -1.61 -7.49 15.60
CA HIS A 101 -2.22 -6.26 15.09
C HIS A 101 -1.45 -5.01 15.50
N PHE A 102 -0.87 -4.98 16.70
CA PHE A 102 -0.03 -3.88 17.14
C PHE A 102 1.23 -3.77 16.27
N PHE A 103 1.96 -4.87 16.04
CA PHE A 103 3.13 -4.86 15.17
C PHE A 103 2.81 -4.52 13.72
N ALA A 104 1.69 -5.05 13.19
CA ALA A 104 1.24 -4.71 11.84
C ALA A 104 0.87 -3.21 11.71
N GLY A 105 0.14 -2.67 12.69
CA GLY A 105 -0.21 -1.25 12.75
C GLY A 105 1.02 -0.35 12.90
N PHE A 106 1.96 -0.74 13.75
CA PHE A 106 3.22 -0.02 13.94
C PHE A 106 4.05 0.00 12.66
N GLY A 107 4.23 -1.14 11.99
CA GLY A 107 4.94 -1.21 10.71
C GLY A 107 4.29 -0.30 9.66
N ASN A 108 2.96 -0.35 9.53
CA ASN A 108 2.23 0.50 8.60
C ASN A 108 2.36 2.00 8.93
N ALA A 109 2.34 2.35 10.21
CA ALA A 109 2.54 3.73 10.65
C ALA A 109 3.96 4.22 10.30
N VAL A 110 4.99 3.39 10.54
CA VAL A 110 6.38 3.71 10.16
C VAL A 110 6.52 3.89 8.66
N THR A 111 5.92 3.02 7.84
CA THR A 111 5.92 3.16 6.37
C THR A 111 5.27 4.46 5.92
N THR A 112 4.14 4.83 6.52
CA THR A 112 3.41 6.05 6.16
C THR A 112 4.16 7.31 6.61
N ILE A 113 4.72 7.32 7.81
CA ILE A 113 5.56 8.42 8.28
C ILE A 113 6.81 8.53 7.40
N GLY A 114 7.42 7.40 7.03
CA GLY A 114 8.55 7.35 6.12
C GLY A 114 8.23 7.96 4.75
N TYR A 115 7.04 7.68 4.21
CA TYR A 115 6.55 8.29 2.97
C TYR A 115 6.53 9.81 3.05
N PHE A 116 5.81 10.36 4.04
CA PHE A 116 5.66 11.81 4.18
C PHE A 116 6.97 12.50 4.59
N TYR A 117 7.84 11.80 5.30
CA TYR A 117 9.20 12.27 5.58
C TYR A 117 10.02 12.38 4.30
N MET A 118 10.01 11.37 3.43
CA MET A 118 10.67 11.45 2.12
C MET A 118 10.08 12.58 1.25
N LEU A 119 8.76 12.77 1.30
CA LEU A 119 8.08 13.86 0.60
C LEU A 119 8.52 15.25 1.08
N SER A 120 8.82 15.38 2.38
CA SER A 120 9.36 16.63 2.94
C SER A 120 10.75 16.99 2.44
N ILE A 121 11.47 16.04 1.86
CA ILE A 121 12.80 16.24 1.29
C ILE A 121 12.73 16.37 -0.24
N MET A 122 11.93 15.54 -0.91
CA MET A 122 11.98 15.37 -2.36
C MET A 122 10.89 16.09 -3.18
N MET A 123 10.00 16.87 -2.55
CA MET A 123 8.89 17.66 -3.14
C MET A 123 7.83 16.89 -3.95
N ASP A 124 8.24 15.95 -4.82
CA ASP A 124 7.37 15.20 -5.71
C ASP A 124 7.22 13.75 -5.22
N PRO A 125 6.00 13.28 -4.93
CA PRO A 125 5.70 11.87 -4.68
C PRO A 125 6.27 10.90 -5.73
N SER A 126 6.36 11.32 -7.00
CA SER A 126 6.84 10.49 -8.10
C SER A 126 8.32 10.12 -7.94
N ALA A 127 9.13 11.02 -7.37
CA ALA A 127 10.56 10.81 -7.11
C ALA A 127 10.81 9.78 -5.99
N ILE A 128 9.80 9.49 -5.17
CA ILE A 128 9.89 8.52 -4.08
C ILE A 128 9.56 7.10 -4.56
N LEU A 129 8.75 6.97 -5.62
CA LEU A 129 8.30 5.68 -6.17
C LEU A 129 9.42 4.67 -6.46
N PRO A 130 10.60 5.05 -7.00
CA PRO A 130 11.69 4.10 -7.22
C PRO A 130 12.16 3.44 -5.92
N PHE A 131 12.24 4.19 -4.82
CA PHE A 131 12.70 3.66 -3.53
C PHE A 131 11.72 2.63 -2.95
N TYR A 132 10.42 2.77 -3.23
CA TYR A 132 9.43 1.77 -2.85
C TYR A 132 9.63 0.43 -3.54
N GLN A 133 10.28 0.37 -4.71
CA GLN A 133 10.47 -0.89 -5.42
C GLN A 133 11.47 -1.83 -4.74
N VAL A 134 12.34 -1.30 -3.87
CA VAL A 134 13.24 -2.09 -3.02
C VAL A 134 12.45 -3.00 -2.06
N VAL A 135 11.15 -2.74 -1.89
CA VAL A 135 10.22 -3.60 -1.15
C VAL A 135 10.30 -5.07 -1.57
N ILE A 136 10.50 -5.32 -2.87
CA ILE A 136 10.54 -6.64 -3.46
C ILE A 136 11.70 -7.45 -2.86
N LEU A 137 12.87 -6.84 -2.73
CA LEU A 137 14.07 -7.51 -2.20
C LEU A 137 13.97 -7.76 -0.70
N TYR A 138 13.48 -6.78 0.07
CA TYR A 138 13.37 -7.01 1.51
C TYR A 138 12.29 -8.04 1.82
N LEU A 139 11.19 -8.10 1.07
CA LEU A 139 10.14 -9.10 1.29
C LEU A 139 10.67 -10.51 1.06
N LEU A 140 11.47 -10.72 0.02
CA LEU A 140 12.15 -12.00 -0.23
C LEU A 140 13.08 -12.40 0.93
N MET A 141 13.80 -11.43 1.52
CA MET A 141 14.62 -11.65 2.71
C MET A 141 13.77 -11.98 3.96
N VAL A 142 12.64 -11.31 4.14
CA VAL A 142 11.72 -11.56 5.26
C VAL A 142 11.08 -12.93 5.12
N GLU A 143 10.64 -13.32 3.92
CA GLU A 143 10.09 -14.65 3.62
C GLU A 143 11.12 -15.75 3.92
N MET A 144 12.37 -15.54 3.51
CA MET A 144 13.48 -16.44 3.85
C MET A 144 13.64 -16.63 5.36
N VAL A 145 13.61 -15.55 6.14
CA VAL A 145 13.78 -15.62 7.60
C VAL A 145 12.55 -16.20 8.29
N ALA A 146 11.35 -15.80 7.87
CA ALA A 146 10.09 -16.17 8.51
C ALA A 146 9.71 -17.62 8.21
N GLU A 147 9.82 -18.05 6.96
CA GLU A 147 9.46 -19.40 6.50
C GLU A 147 10.63 -20.38 6.56
N LYS A 148 11.85 -19.89 6.85
CA LYS A 148 13.10 -20.66 6.79
C LYS A 148 13.31 -21.31 5.41
N ASN A 149 12.78 -20.68 4.36
CA ASN A 149 12.85 -21.14 2.99
C ASN A 149 13.90 -20.32 2.22
N THR A 150 15.07 -20.88 1.95
CA THR A 150 16.13 -20.16 1.25
C THR A 150 15.76 -19.97 -0.21
N PRO A 151 15.74 -18.72 -0.72
CA PRO A 151 15.41 -18.46 -2.12
C PRO A 151 16.47 -19.09 -3.02
N THR A 152 16.02 -19.63 -4.15
CA THR A 152 16.91 -20.14 -5.18
C THR A 152 17.70 -19.00 -5.83
N LEU A 153 18.81 -19.34 -6.49
CA LEU A 153 19.58 -18.37 -7.27
C LEU A 153 18.71 -17.68 -8.35
N VAL A 154 17.81 -18.44 -8.97
CA VAL A 154 16.90 -17.94 -10.01
C VAL A 154 15.89 -16.95 -9.45
N GLU A 155 15.29 -17.22 -8.29
CA GLU A 155 14.37 -16.30 -7.61
C GLU A 155 15.07 -15.01 -7.19
N THR A 156 16.29 -15.14 -6.68
CA THR A 156 17.11 -13.98 -6.28
C THR A 156 17.45 -13.11 -7.49
N GLN A 157 17.95 -13.71 -8.58
CA GLN A 157 18.26 -12.99 -9.81
C GLN A 157 17.02 -12.35 -10.43
N SER A 158 15.90 -13.07 -10.49
CA SER A 158 14.64 -12.55 -11.04
C SER A 158 14.13 -11.36 -10.22
N SER A 159 14.18 -11.46 -8.88
CA SER A 159 13.74 -10.37 -7.99
C SER A 159 14.61 -9.13 -8.12
N VAL A 160 15.93 -9.32 -8.27
CA VAL A 160 16.88 -8.23 -8.55
C VAL A 160 16.57 -7.55 -9.88
N ILE A 161 16.39 -8.32 -10.95
CA ILE A 161 16.06 -7.77 -12.29
C ILE A 161 14.74 -6.99 -12.25
N VAL A 162 13.70 -7.55 -11.62
CA VAL A 162 12.39 -6.88 -11.49
C VAL A 162 12.52 -5.59 -10.68
N THR A 163 13.25 -5.61 -9.57
CA THR A 163 13.46 -4.42 -8.71
C THR A 163 14.17 -3.32 -9.48
N PHE A 164 15.28 -3.63 -10.16
CA PHE A 164 16.01 -2.64 -10.96
C PHE A 164 15.20 -2.16 -12.15
N GLY A 165 14.45 -3.04 -12.83
CA GLY A 165 13.55 -2.64 -13.91
C GLY A 165 12.46 -1.69 -13.44
N ALA A 166 11.86 -1.95 -12.28
CA ALA A 166 10.85 -1.07 -11.68
C ALA A 166 11.45 0.27 -11.23
N ILE A 167 12.67 0.30 -10.67
CA ILE A 167 13.39 1.53 -10.35
C ILE A 167 13.64 2.35 -11.61
N LEU A 168 14.22 1.73 -12.65
CA LEU A 168 14.53 2.40 -13.92
C LEU A 168 13.27 2.95 -14.60
N GLY A 169 12.16 2.19 -14.57
CA GLY A 169 10.88 2.64 -15.11
C GLY A 169 10.21 3.74 -14.29
N SER A 170 10.54 3.87 -13.00
CA SER A 170 9.99 4.90 -12.11
C SER A 170 10.80 6.20 -12.12
N ILE A 171 12.05 6.16 -12.61
CA ILE A 171 12.88 7.36 -12.81
C ILE A 171 12.43 8.04 -14.09
N SER A 172 11.66 9.13 -13.98
CA SER A 172 11.35 10.00 -15.12
C SER A 172 12.61 10.76 -15.56
N LEU A 173 12.91 10.74 -16.87
CA LEU A 173 14.08 11.43 -17.45
C LEU A 173 13.90 12.95 -17.61
N SER A 174 12.76 13.52 -17.18
CA SER A 174 12.54 14.96 -17.11
C SER A 174 11.53 15.24 -15.99
N GLY A 175 12.00 15.92 -14.94
CA GLY A 175 11.21 16.35 -13.80
C GLY A 175 10.56 17.72 -14.01
N ASP A 176 10.01 17.95 -15.20
CA ASP A 176 9.10 19.08 -15.44
C ASP A 176 7.76 18.49 -15.88
N VAL A 177 6.79 18.55 -14.98
CA VAL A 177 5.39 18.49 -15.36
C VAL A 177 4.97 19.93 -15.62
N ASP A 178 4.99 20.34 -16.88
CA ASP A 178 4.49 21.65 -17.27
C ASP A 178 2.97 21.66 -17.09
N LEU A 179 2.50 22.34 -16.05
CA LEU A 179 1.07 22.50 -15.72
C LEU A 179 0.57 23.89 -16.11
N VAL A 180 1.36 24.67 -16.85
CA VAL A 180 0.96 25.99 -17.36
C VAL A 180 0.91 25.94 -18.90
N ALA A 181 -0.31 25.70 -19.40
CA ALA A 181 -0.78 25.83 -20.79
C ALA A 181 -0.52 24.66 -21.75
#